data_AF-A0A3Q7QZR5-F1
#
_entry.id   AF-A0A3Q7QZR5-F1
#
_cell.length_a   1.000
_cell.length_b   1.000
_cell.length_c   1.000
_cell.angle_alpha   90.00
_cell.angle_beta   90.00
_cell.angle_gamma   90.00
#
_symmetry.space_group_name_H-M   'P 1'
#
loop_
_entity.id
_entity.type
_entity.pdbx_description
1 polymer ?
#
loop_
_entity_poly.entity_id
_entity_poly.type
_entity_poly.pdbx_seq_one_letter_code
_entity_poly.pdbx_strand_id
1 'polypeptide(L)'
;MVEDIKTKIKNYQAAPFDSCFLNQNQTRNCWWNYLDFHHCEKAMSDAKGGDVSVRKGHRHVYNSLCPITWLSAWNDHQAEGMFLGNI
;
A
#
# COMPACT_ATOMS: atom_id res chain seq x y z
N MET A 1 16.37 5.41 -9.69
CA MET A 1 15.38 5.29 -8.60
C MET A 1 13.97 4.96 -9.13
N VAL A 2 13.31 5.83 -9.91
CA VAL A 2 11.99 5.52 -10.49
C VAL A 2 12.02 4.34 -11.47
N GLU A 3 13.03 4.26 -12.33
CA GLU A 3 13.18 3.14 -13.28
C GLU A 3 13.48 1.81 -12.57
N ASP A 4 14.18 1.84 -11.44
CA ASP A 4 14.38 0.65 -10.60
C ASP A 4 13.05 0.16 -10.00
N ILE A 5 12.19 1.09 -9.56
CA ILE A 5 10.85 0.77 -9.04
C ILE A 5 9.99 0.13 -10.13
N LYS A 6 9.98 0.69 -11.34
CA LYS A 6 9.24 0.12 -12.48
C LYS A 6 9.72 -1.30 -12.82
N THR A 7 11.03 -1.51 -12.81
CA THR A 7 11.63 -2.84 -13.05
C THR A 7 11.25 -3.84 -11.97
N LYS A 8 11.30 -3.43 -10.70
CA LYS A 8 10.88 -4.26 -9.56
C LYS A 8 9.39 -4.62 -9.63
N ILE A 9 8.53 -3.69 -10.04
CA ILE A 9 7.10 -3.95 -10.24
C ILE A 9 6.87 -4.93 -11.37
N LYS A 10 7.59 -4.78 -12.49
CA LYS A 10 7.48 -5.69 -13.64
C LYS A 10 7.85 -7.13 -13.28
N ASN A 11 8.84 -7.31 -12.41
CA ASN A 11 9.33 -8.62 -11.97
C ASN A 11 8.81 -9.02 -10.57
N TYR A 12 7.72 -8.40 -10.11
CA TYR A 12 7.19 -8.63 -8.77
C TYR A 12 6.65 -10.06 -8.63
N GLN A 13 7.00 -10.74 -7.53
CA GLN A 13 6.53 -12.09 -7.22
C GLN A 13 5.81 -12.13 -5.87
N ALA A 14 6.43 -11.57 -4.84
CA ALA A 14 5.90 -11.47 -3.49
C ALA A 14 6.41 -10.20 -2.81
N ALA A 15 5.82 -9.87 -1.66
CA ALA A 15 6.28 -8.76 -0.84
C ALA A 15 7.75 -8.96 -0.42
N PRO A 16 8.63 -7.97 -0.62
CA PRO A 16 10.02 -8.07 -0.19
C PRO A 16 10.11 -8.05 1.33
N PHE A 17 11.26 -8.47 1.84
CA PHE A 17 11.60 -8.29 3.24
C PHE A 17 11.70 -6.80 3.60
N ASP A 18 11.06 -6.42 4.71
CA ASP A 18 11.11 -5.08 5.26
C ASP A 18 11.71 -5.13 6.67
N SER A 19 12.85 -4.46 6.84
CA SER A 19 13.60 -4.42 8.11
C SER A 19 12.84 -3.73 9.25
N CYS A 20 11.81 -2.94 8.95
CA CYS A 20 10.95 -2.32 9.97
C CYS A 20 10.00 -3.34 10.61
N PHE A 21 9.79 -4.50 9.97
CA PHE A 21 8.83 -5.53 10.38
C PHE A 21 9.46 -6.91 10.50
N LEU A 22 10.40 -7.06 11.43
CA LEU A 22 11.17 -8.30 11.64
C LEU A 22 10.39 -9.43 12.32
N ASN A 23 9.31 -9.10 13.02
CA ASN A 23 8.56 -10.05 13.82
C ASN A 23 7.65 -10.92 12.96
N GLN A 24 7.32 -12.13 13.44
CA GLN A 24 6.38 -13.03 12.75
C GLN A 24 4.99 -12.40 12.55
N ASN A 25 4.57 -11.50 13.44
CA ASN A 25 3.32 -10.77 13.28
C ASN A 25 3.45 -9.64 12.24
N GLN A 26 2.90 -9.87 11.04
CA GLN A 26 2.94 -8.95 9.90
C GLN A 26 1.71 -8.02 9.80
N THR A 27 0.84 -7.99 10.83
CA THR A 27 -0.37 -7.15 10.84
C THR A 27 -0.05 -5.67 10.61
N ARG A 28 1.01 -5.16 11.27
CA ARG A 28 1.44 -3.75 11.12
C ARG A 28 1.99 -3.46 9.72
N ASN A 29 2.63 -4.45 9.08
CA ASN A 29 3.17 -4.32 7.74
C ASN A 29 2.05 -4.17 6.70
N CYS A 30 1.04 -5.04 6.80
CA CYS A 30 -0.20 -4.92 6.01
C CYS A 30 -0.86 -3.54 6.21
N TRP A 31 -1.06 -3.13 7.47
CA TRP A 31 -1.72 -1.87 7.80
C TRP A 31 -0.98 -0.64 7.28
N TRP A 32 0.34 -0.54 7.48
CA TRP A 32 1.11 0.60 7.00
C TRP A 32 1.12 0.69 5.47
N ASN A 33 1.31 -0.42 4.75
CA ASN A 33 1.27 -0.39 3.28
C ASN A 33 -0.11 -0.01 2.72
N TYR A 34 -1.20 -0.37 3.42
CA TYR A 34 -2.53 0.07 3.05
C TYR A 34 -2.68 1.60 3.22
N LEU A 35 -2.25 2.16 4.36
CA LEU A 35 -2.28 3.60 4.60
C LEU A 35 -1.38 4.37 3.63
N ASP A 36 -0.15 3.90 3.41
CA ASP A 36 0.82 4.56 2.50
C ASP A 36 0.29 4.61 1.07
N PHE A 37 -0.43 3.57 0.62
CA PHE A 37 -1.09 3.59 -0.69
C PHE A 37 -2.10 4.73 -0.78
N HIS A 38 -2.96 4.89 0.22
CA HIS A 38 -4.01 5.91 0.19
C HIS A 38 -3.46 7.33 0.45
N HIS A 39 -2.44 7.50 1.29
CA HIS A 39 -1.71 8.75 1.41
C HIS A 39 -1.05 9.14 0.09
N CYS A 40 -0.41 8.18 -0.58
CA CYS A 40 0.18 8.38 -1.89
C CYS A 40 -0.88 8.75 -2.93
N GLU A 41 -2.03 8.08 -2.92
CA GLU A 41 -3.15 8.39 -3.82
C GLU A 41 -3.73 9.78 -3.60
N LYS A 42 -3.92 10.19 -2.34
CA LYS A 42 -4.38 11.53 -1.96
C LYS A 42 -3.36 12.60 -2.35
N ALA A 43 -2.09 12.40 -1.99
CA ALA A 43 -1.00 13.31 -2.35
C ALA A 43 -0.84 13.46 -3.87
N MET A 44 -1.07 12.39 -4.66
CA MET A 44 -1.06 12.45 -6.12
C MET A 44 -2.29 13.15 -6.70
N SER A 45 -3.43 13.07 -6.03
CA SER A 45 -4.64 13.80 -6.41
C SER A 45 -4.45 15.31 -6.22
N ASP A 46 -3.77 15.70 -5.13
CA ASP A 46 -3.51 17.10 -4.77
C ASP A 46 -2.33 17.70 -5.56
N ALA A 47 -1.24 16.93 -5.74
CA ALA A 47 -0.09 17.33 -6.52
C ALA A 47 -0.23 16.81 -7.96
N LYS A 48 -0.60 17.70 -8.89
CA LYS A 48 -0.63 17.42 -10.34
C LYS A 48 0.73 16.88 -10.84
N GLY A 49 0.92 15.56 -10.84
CA GLY A 49 2.05 14.91 -11.55
C GLY A 49 2.95 13.95 -10.76
N GLY A 50 2.46 13.27 -9.72
CA GLY A 50 3.24 12.19 -9.09
C GLY A 50 3.39 10.92 -9.96
N ASP A 51 4.52 10.23 -9.89
CA ASP A 51 4.79 9.03 -10.69
C ASP A 51 3.97 7.82 -10.21
N VAL A 52 3.08 7.33 -11.07
CA VAL A 52 2.13 6.23 -10.83
C VAL A 52 2.81 4.92 -10.39
N SER A 53 4.10 4.73 -10.70
CA SER A 53 4.84 3.52 -10.31
C SER A 53 4.95 3.36 -8.79
N VAL A 54 5.14 4.44 -8.04
CA VAL A 54 5.26 4.38 -6.57
C VAL A 54 3.96 3.90 -5.93
N ARG A 55 2.82 4.41 -6.38
CA ARG A 55 1.49 3.96 -5.95
C ARG A 55 1.26 2.47 -6.25
N LYS A 56 1.65 2.02 -7.45
CA LYS A 56 1.53 0.60 -7.84
C LYS A 56 2.36 -0.30 -6.92
N GLY A 57 3.55 0.15 -6.50
CA GLY A 57 4.39 -0.57 -5.54
C GLY A 57 3.67 -0.90 -4.24
N HIS A 58 3.15 0.11 -3.53
CA HIS A 58 2.39 -0.09 -2.29
C HIS A 58 1.17 -0.99 -2.51
N ARG A 59 0.47 -0.83 -3.65
CA ARG A 59 -0.65 -1.70 -4.02
C ARG A 59 -0.28 -3.16 -4.12
N HIS A 60 0.84 -3.49 -4.75
CA HIS A 60 1.30 -4.88 -4.83
C HIS A 60 1.64 -5.46 -3.45
N VAL A 61 2.28 -4.66 -2.59
CA VAL A 61 2.71 -5.10 -1.26
C VAL A 61 1.52 -5.38 -0.34
N TYR A 62 0.59 -4.45 -0.13
CA TYR A 62 -0.53 -4.72 0.78
C TYR A 62 -1.45 -5.83 0.25
N ASN A 63 -1.65 -5.97 -1.07
CA ASN A 63 -2.44 -7.07 -1.63
C ASN A 63 -1.77 -8.44 -1.42
N SER A 64 -0.45 -8.49 -1.26
CA SER A 64 0.28 -9.73 -0.98
C SER A 64 0.31 -10.08 0.51
N LEU A 65 0.21 -9.08 1.40
CA LEU A 65 0.32 -9.25 2.85
C LEU A 65 -1.04 -9.34 3.56
N CYS A 66 -2.02 -8.57 3.11
CA CYS A 66 -3.28 -8.39 3.81
C CYS A 66 -4.30 -9.48 3.47
N PRO A 67 -5.04 -10.00 4.47
CA PRO A 67 -6.23 -10.80 4.21
C PRO A 67 -7.24 -10.02 3.37
N ILE A 68 -7.83 -10.66 2.36
CA ILE A 68 -8.83 -10.04 1.46
C ILE A 68 -10.03 -9.51 2.26
N THR A 69 -10.42 -10.21 3.32
CA THR A 69 -11.52 -9.82 4.20
C THR A 69 -11.26 -8.49 4.91
N TRP A 70 -10.02 -8.22 5.32
CA TRP A 70 -9.65 -6.96 5.95
C TRP A 70 -9.68 -5.81 4.94
N LEU A 71 -9.13 -6.05 3.75
CA LEU A 71 -9.14 -5.05 2.68
C LEU A 71 -10.56 -4.66 2.28
N SER A 72 -11.46 -5.64 2.12
CA SER A 72 -12.87 -5.36 1.82
C SER A 72 -13.50 -4.49 2.89
N ALA A 73 -13.39 -4.90 4.17
CA ALA A 73 -13.99 -4.15 5.26
C ALA A 73 -13.42 -2.73 5.40
N TRP A 74 -12.11 -2.54 5.22
CA TRP A 74 -11.50 -1.21 5.25
C TRP A 74 -11.95 -0.33 4.08
N ASN A 75 -12.07 -0.90 2.88
CA ASN A 75 -12.58 -0.18 1.72
C ASN A 75 -14.04 0.23 1.91
N ASP A 76 -14.88 -0.63 2.49
CA ASP A 76 -16.28 -0.32 2.80
C ASP A 76 -16.35 0.81 3.85
N HIS A 77 -15.57 0.72 4.93
CA HIS A 77 -15.48 1.79 5.93
C HIS A 77 -14.96 3.11 5.35
N GLN A 78 -14.05 3.09 4.37
CA GLN A 78 -13.61 4.31 3.68
C GLN A 78 -14.72 4.91 2.84
N ALA A 79 -15.45 4.08 2.08
CA ALA A 79 -16.57 4.53 1.26
C ALA A 79 -17.70 5.15 2.10
N GLU A 80 -17.91 4.63 3.32
CA GLU A 80 -18.89 5.14 4.29
C GLU A 80 -18.37 6.35 5.11
N GLY A 81 -17.09 6.71 5.00
CA GLY A 81 -16.47 7.76 5.82
C GLY A 81 -16.29 7.41 7.29
N MET A 82 -16.32 6.12 7.63
CA MET A 82 -16.20 5.57 8.99
C MET A 82 -14.80 5.00 9.28
N PHE A 83 -13.86 5.12 8.35
CA PHE A 83 -12.52 4.59 8.53
C PHE A 83 -11.74 5.34 9.63
N LEU A 84 -11.24 4.59 10.61
CA LEU A 84 -10.55 5.14 11.80
C LEU A 84 -9.06 5.44 11.58
N GLY A 85 -8.48 4.99 10.46
CA GLY A 85 -7.10 5.29 10.11
C GLY A 85 -6.96 6.70 9.54
N ASN A 86 -5.84 7.35 9.80
CA ASN A 86 -5.54 8.67 9.24
C ASN A 86 -5.14 8.51 7.77
N ILE A 87 -5.95 9.00 6.83
CA ILE A 87 -5.73 9.01 5.36
C ILE A 87 -5.90 10.43 4.81
#